data_AF-A0A8K0L7C1-F1
#
_entry.id   AF-A0A8K0L7C1-F1
#
_cell.length_a   1.000
_cell.length_b   1.000
_cell.length_c   1.000
_cell.angle_alpha   90.00
_cell.angle_beta   90.00
_cell.angle_gamma   90.00
#
_symmetry.space_group_name_H-M   'P 1'
#
loop_
_entity.id
_entity.type
_entity.pdbx_description
1 polymer ?
#
loop_
_entity_poly.entity_id
_entity_poly.type
_entity_poly.pdbx_seq_one_letter_code
_entity_poly.pdbx_strand_id
1 'polypeptide(L)'
;MSAPLRVDHTSIFVPESKLDDVVKFLLASLGHMGLKEFMRPYPRLVGLGHQTAFFWIGALPPEDVDEKTCCLAAMEAGGIDNGKPGIREVYHKNYYAAFVRDPFLGIGWEVVNHASGL
;
A
#
# COMPACT_ATOMS: atom_id res chain seq x y z
N MET A 1 3.29 -12.85 34.30
CA MET A 1 3.80 -13.04 32.93
C MET A 1 2.91 -12.27 31.99
N SER A 2 3.44 -11.32 31.20
CA SER A 2 2.63 -10.65 30.17
C SER A 2 2.37 -11.63 29.03
N ALA A 3 1.19 -11.56 28.41
CA ALA A 3 0.90 -12.34 27.22
C ALA A 3 1.90 -11.99 26.10
N PRO A 4 2.26 -12.95 25.22
CA PRO A 4 3.09 -12.65 24.06
C PRO A 4 2.39 -11.65 23.15
N LEU A 5 3.17 -10.74 22.56
CA LEU A 5 2.69 -9.79 21.55
C LEU A 5 2.12 -10.56 20.36
N ARG A 6 0.95 -10.14 19.89
CA ARG A 6 0.29 -10.69 18.71
C ARG A 6 0.25 -9.62 17.64
N VAL A 7 0.30 -10.03 16.38
CA VAL A 7 -0.05 -9.13 15.26
C VAL A 7 -1.50 -8.72 15.46
N ASP A 8 -1.72 -7.42 15.63
CA ASP A 8 -3.05 -6.85 15.89
C ASP A 8 -3.90 -6.82 14.61
N HIS A 9 -3.31 -6.26 13.54
CA HIS A 9 -3.92 -6.23 12.22
C HIS A 9 -2.86 -6.12 11.11
N THR A 10 -3.27 -6.41 9.88
CA THR A 10 -2.48 -6.19 8.66
C THR A 10 -3.33 -5.53 7.58
N SER A 11 -2.68 -4.90 6.60
CA SER A 11 -3.35 -4.15 5.54
C SER A 11 -2.74 -4.48 4.18
N ILE A 12 -3.59 -4.59 3.16
CA ILE A 12 -3.16 -4.56 1.75
C ILE A 12 -3.89 -3.45 1.01
N PHE A 13 -3.25 -2.93 -0.03
CA PHE A 13 -3.81 -1.90 -0.88
C PHE A 13 -4.00 -2.43 -2.30
N VAL A 14 -5.15 -2.10 -2.90
CA VAL A 14 -5.55 -2.54 -4.24
C VAL A 14 -6.02 -1.33 -5.05
N PRO A 15 -6.00 -1.37 -6.40
CA PRO A 15 -6.65 -0.33 -7.19
C PRO A 15 -8.11 -0.13 -6.77
N GLU A 16 -8.60 1.11 -6.76
CA GLU A 16 -9.98 1.40 -6.36
C GLU A 16 -11.01 0.59 -7.14
N SER A 17 -10.76 0.41 -8.45
CA SER A 17 -11.58 -0.41 -9.35
C SER A 17 -11.63 -1.91 -9.00
N LYS A 18 -10.78 -2.39 -8.09
CA LYS A 18 -10.68 -3.79 -7.67
C LYS A 18 -11.07 -4.03 -6.22
N LEU A 19 -11.37 -2.98 -5.45
CA LEU A 19 -11.64 -3.09 -4.02
C LEU A 19 -12.75 -4.10 -3.72
N ASP A 20 -13.93 -3.90 -4.31
CA ASP A 20 -15.09 -4.74 -4.00
C ASP A 20 -14.96 -6.14 -4.61
N ASP A 21 -14.28 -6.30 -5.74
CA ASP A 21 -13.97 -7.61 -6.32
C ASP A 21 -13.10 -8.46 -5.37
N VAL A 22 -12.05 -7.85 -4.81
CA VAL A 22 -11.14 -8.50 -3.86
C VAL A 22 -11.87 -8.84 -2.55
N VAL A 23 -12.64 -7.89 -2.00
CA VAL A 23 -13.45 -8.13 -0.80
C VAL A 23 -14.42 -9.30 -1.04
N LYS A 24 -15.16 -9.28 -2.15
CA LYS A 24 -16.10 -10.35 -2.51
C LYS A 24 -15.40 -11.71 -2.62
N PHE A 25 -14.23 -11.75 -3.26
CA PHE A 25 -13.44 -12.97 -3.38
C PHE A 25 -13.01 -13.50 -2.00
N LEU A 26 -12.50 -12.64 -1.11
CA LEU A 26 -12.05 -13.03 0.23
C LEU A 26 -13.22 -13.55 1.08
N LEU A 27 -14.38 -12.89 1.01
CA LEU A 27 -15.57 -13.34 1.72
C LEU A 27 -16.10 -14.68 1.18
N ALA A 28 -16.11 -14.87 -0.13
CA ALA A 28 -16.54 -16.13 -0.73
C ALA A 28 -15.58 -17.29 -0.40
N SER A 29 -14.27 -17.04 -0.47
CA SER A 29 -13.25 -18.07 -0.25
C SER A 29 -13.03 -18.41 1.22
N LEU A 30 -13.07 -17.43 2.13
CA LEU A 30 -12.72 -17.60 3.55
C LEU A 30 -13.91 -17.44 4.50
N GLY A 31 -15.11 -17.10 3.99
CA GLY A 31 -16.28 -16.88 4.82
C GLY A 31 -16.71 -18.10 5.64
N HIS A 32 -16.46 -19.31 5.13
CA HIS A 32 -16.69 -20.56 5.85
C HIS A 32 -15.80 -20.72 7.11
N MET A 33 -14.71 -19.96 7.20
CA MET A 33 -13.84 -19.88 8.38
C MET A 33 -14.27 -18.75 9.36
N GLY A 34 -15.41 -18.10 9.10
CA GLY A 34 -15.94 -17.01 9.93
C GLY A 34 -15.45 -15.62 9.55
N LEU A 35 -14.69 -15.47 8.46
CA LEU A 35 -14.31 -14.16 7.92
C LEU A 35 -15.56 -13.43 7.39
N LYS A 36 -15.75 -12.18 7.83
CA LYS A 36 -16.83 -11.30 7.35
C LYS A 36 -16.29 -9.89 7.15
N GLU A 37 -17.03 -9.08 6.41
CA GLU A 37 -16.85 -7.64 6.46
C GLU A 37 -17.28 -7.18 7.84
N PHE A 38 -16.29 -6.87 8.69
CA PHE A 38 -16.53 -6.48 10.07
C PHE A 38 -16.91 -5.00 10.14
N MET A 39 -16.22 -4.15 9.37
CA MET A 39 -16.54 -2.74 9.26
C MET A 39 -15.99 -2.10 7.99
N ARG A 40 -16.61 -0.99 7.58
CA ARG A 40 -16.18 -0.15 6.47
C ARG A 40 -16.31 1.33 6.86
N PRO A 41 -15.31 1.91 7.55
CA PRO A 41 -15.40 3.29 8.05
C PRO A 41 -15.45 4.33 6.92
N TYR A 42 -14.86 4.02 5.76
CA TYR A 42 -14.89 4.83 4.55
C TYR A 42 -15.15 3.93 3.35
N PRO A 43 -15.73 4.44 2.24
CA PRO A 43 -16.00 3.63 1.04
C PRO A 43 -14.78 2.86 0.53
N ARG A 44 -13.59 3.45 0.68
CA ARG A 44 -12.29 2.96 0.20
C ARG A 44 -11.50 2.12 1.21
N LEU A 45 -12.06 1.77 2.36
CA LEU A 45 -11.34 1.01 3.39
C LEU A 45 -12.25 -0.01 4.07
N VAL A 46 -11.91 -1.29 3.93
CA VAL A 46 -12.73 -2.41 4.37
C VAL A 46 -11.96 -3.24 5.39
N GLY A 47 -12.47 -3.31 6.61
CA GLY A 47 -11.95 -4.15 7.67
C GLY A 47 -12.63 -5.50 7.67
N LEU A 48 -11.89 -6.55 7.31
CA LEU A 48 -12.32 -7.94 7.38
C LEU A 48 -11.89 -8.57 8.71
N GLY A 49 -12.74 -9.44 9.24
CA GLY A 49 -12.43 -10.20 10.44
C GLY A 49 -13.64 -10.93 11.03
N HIS A 50 -13.55 -11.36 12.28
CA HIS A 50 -14.61 -12.15 12.93
C HIS A 50 -15.19 -11.44 14.16
N GLN A 51 -14.39 -11.25 15.21
CA GLN A 51 -14.77 -10.47 16.40
C GLN A 51 -14.22 -9.05 16.37
N THR A 52 -13.14 -8.84 15.61
CA THR A 52 -12.49 -7.55 15.36
C THR A 52 -12.08 -7.50 13.89
N ALA A 53 -11.89 -6.30 13.35
CA ALA A 53 -11.21 -6.14 12.06
C ALA A 53 -9.70 -6.33 12.26
N PHE A 54 -9.15 -7.37 11.65
CA PHE A 54 -7.70 -7.65 11.70
C PHE A 54 -7.07 -7.68 10.31
N PHE A 55 -7.86 -7.69 9.23
CA PHE A 55 -7.33 -7.66 7.87
C PHE A 55 -8.00 -6.57 7.05
N TRP A 56 -7.26 -5.53 6.71
CA TRP A 56 -7.76 -4.34 6.05
C TRP A 56 -7.44 -4.34 4.56
N ILE A 57 -8.45 -4.06 3.74
CA ILE A 57 -8.31 -3.84 2.30
C ILE A 57 -8.57 -2.37 2.02
N GLY A 58 -7.51 -1.64 1.68
CA GLY A 58 -7.58 -0.25 1.26
C GLY A 58 -7.60 -0.13 -0.26
N ALA A 59 -8.40 0.78 -0.81
CA ALA A 59 -8.23 1.23 -2.18
C ALA A 59 -7.15 2.31 -2.23
N LEU A 60 -6.14 2.10 -3.07
CA LEU A 60 -5.28 3.19 -3.54
C LEU A 60 -6.16 4.19 -4.29
N PRO A 61 -5.90 5.50 -4.17
CA PRO A 61 -6.53 6.47 -5.06
C PRO A 61 -6.29 6.07 -6.52
N PRO A 62 -7.21 6.40 -7.44
CA PRO A 62 -7.04 6.12 -8.85
C PRO A 62 -5.75 6.78 -9.34
N GLU A 63 -4.75 5.96 -9.65
CA GLU A 63 -3.48 6.15 -10.38
C GLU A 63 -2.68 7.47 -10.31
N ASP A 64 -3.07 8.51 -9.58
CA ASP A 64 -2.41 9.82 -9.59
C ASP A 64 -1.49 10.04 -8.38
N VAL A 65 -0.75 9.02 -7.97
CA VAL A 65 0.42 9.24 -7.09
C VAL A 65 1.65 8.82 -7.86
N ASP A 66 2.11 9.72 -8.72
CA ASP A 66 3.36 9.54 -9.43
C ASP A 66 4.55 9.51 -8.44
N GLU A 67 5.66 8.93 -8.88
CA GLU A 67 6.87 8.77 -8.08
C GLU A 67 7.39 10.13 -7.62
N LYS A 68 7.08 11.19 -8.37
CA LYS A 68 7.36 12.57 -8.01
C LYS A 68 6.55 13.03 -6.80
N THR A 69 5.25 12.76 -6.75
CA THR A 69 4.36 13.11 -5.65
C THR A 69 4.73 12.32 -4.40
N CYS A 70 5.01 11.02 -4.54
CA CYS A 70 5.52 10.20 -3.43
C CYS A 70 6.86 10.74 -2.90
N CYS A 71 7.80 11.06 -3.79
CA CYS A 71 9.11 11.58 -3.40
C CYS A 71 9.00 12.94 -2.71
N LEU A 72 8.18 13.86 -3.23
CA LEU A 72 7.91 15.15 -2.61
C LEU A 72 7.29 15.01 -1.22
N ALA A 73 6.25 14.19 -1.08
CA ALA A 73 5.59 13.94 0.21
C ALA A 73 6.56 13.31 1.23
N ALA A 74 7.40 12.37 0.80
CA ALA A 74 8.39 11.75 1.66
C ALA A 74 9.47 12.76 2.09
N MET A 75 9.89 13.68 1.22
CA MET A 75 10.80 14.78 1.56
C MET A 75 10.15 15.80 2.50
N GLU A 76 8.88 16.17 2.31
CA GLU A 76 8.13 17.04 3.23
C GLU A 76 7.99 16.45 4.63
N ALA A 77 7.90 15.12 4.74
CA ALA A 77 7.92 14.39 6.01
C ALA A 77 9.33 14.28 6.66
N GLY A 78 10.34 14.93 6.08
CA GLY A 78 11.72 14.93 6.58
C GLY A 78 12.62 13.87 5.93
N GLY A 79 12.15 13.17 4.91
CA GLY A 79 12.95 12.23 4.13
C GLY A 79 14.10 12.91 3.38
N ILE A 80 15.19 12.16 3.19
CA ILE A 80 16.41 12.64 2.53
C ILE A 80 16.41 12.16 1.07
N ASP A 81 16.55 13.07 0.11
CA ASP A 81 16.68 12.72 -1.33
C ASP A 81 17.83 11.73 -1.53
N ASN A 82 17.53 10.62 -2.19
CA ASN A 82 18.49 9.57 -2.51
C ASN A 82 18.39 9.15 -3.99
N GLY A 83 17.73 9.96 -4.81
CA GLY A 83 17.51 9.68 -6.23
C GLY A 83 16.20 10.29 -6.71
N LYS A 84 16.28 11.46 -7.34
CA LYS A 84 15.12 12.17 -7.91
C LYS A 84 14.32 11.31 -8.89
N PRO A 85 13.01 11.50 -9.00
CA PRO A 85 12.16 10.84 -9.99
C PRO A 85 12.78 10.88 -11.41
N GLY A 86 12.87 9.72 -12.08
CA GLY A 86 13.35 9.65 -13.46
C GLY A 86 13.50 8.22 -13.99
N ILE A 87 13.72 8.10 -15.31
CA ILE A 87 13.99 6.82 -15.98
C ILE A 87 15.34 6.25 -15.51
N ARG A 88 15.38 4.93 -15.34
CA ARG A 88 16.55 4.12 -15.01
C ARG A 88 16.73 3.05 -16.10
N GLU A 89 17.23 3.48 -17.25
CA GLU A 89 17.42 2.61 -18.43
C GLU A 89 18.29 1.38 -18.15
N VAL A 90 19.16 1.45 -17.13
CA VAL A 90 19.98 0.35 -16.63
C VAL A 90 19.17 -0.88 -16.18
N TYR A 91 17.90 -0.73 -15.80
CA TYR A 91 17.02 -1.83 -15.42
C TYR A 91 16.17 -2.30 -16.61
N HIS A 92 15.38 -1.39 -17.17
CA HIS A 92 14.75 -1.52 -18.49
C HIS A 92 14.20 -0.16 -18.94
N LYS A 93 13.84 -0.06 -20.23
CA LYS A 93 13.44 1.19 -20.89
C LYS A 93 12.30 1.97 -20.21
N ASN A 94 11.44 1.28 -19.47
CA ASN A 94 10.25 1.84 -18.83
C ASN A 94 10.35 1.90 -17.30
N TYR A 95 11.54 1.70 -16.73
CA TYR A 95 11.73 1.71 -15.28
C TYR A 95 11.85 3.16 -14.82
N TYR A 96 10.74 3.78 -14.42
CA TYR A 96 10.77 5.11 -13.81
C TYR A 96 10.74 4.95 -12.30
N ALA A 97 11.65 5.62 -11.59
CA ALA A 97 11.76 5.45 -10.14
C ALA A 97 12.17 6.74 -9.42
N ALA A 98 11.77 6.84 -8.16
CA ALA A 98 12.26 7.81 -7.19
C ALA A 98 12.68 7.12 -5.89
N PHE A 99 13.68 7.69 -5.21
CA PHE A 99 14.31 7.12 -4.03
C PHE A 99 14.40 8.16 -2.91
N VAL A 100 13.94 7.81 -1.72
CA VAL A 100 14.06 8.63 -0.51
C VAL A 100 14.57 7.76 0.64
N ARG A 101 15.44 8.31 1.48
CA ARG A 101 15.80 7.68 2.75
C ARG A 101 14.97 8.24 3.88
N ASP A 102 14.56 7.39 4.80
CA ASP A 102 13.96 7.88 6.04
C ASP A 102 15.02 8.58 6.92
N PRO A 103 14.63 9.60 7.70
CA PRO A 103 15.59 10.39 8.49
C PRO A 103 16.01 9.73 9.81
N PHE A 104 15.41 8.61 10.20
CA PHE A 104 15.61 8.01 11.52
C PHE A 104 16.56 6.81 11.47
N LEU A 105 16.31 5.90 10.53
CA LEU A 105 17.01 4.63 10.36
C LEU A 105 17.85 4.59 9.07
N GLY A 106 17.63 5.52 8.14
CA GLY A 106 18.36 5.59 6.88
C GLY A 106 17.96 4.50 5.86
N ILE A 107 16.81 3.86 6.05
CA ILE A 107 16.21 2.88 5.14
C ILE A 107 15.84 3.59 3.84
N GLY A 108 16.26 3.00 2.72
CA GLY A 108 15.92 3.47 1.39
C GLY A 108 14.54 2.95 0.96
N TRP A 109 13.67 3.87 0.60
CA TRP A 109 12.36 3.61 0.00
C TRP A 109 12.44 3.89 -1.49
N GLU A 110 11.91 2.98 -2.29
CA GLU A 110 11.82 3.08 -3.74
C GLU A 110 10.35 3.05 -4.15
N VAL A 111 9.96 3.98 -5.02
CA VAL A 111 8.69 3.94 -5.73
C VAL A 111 9.01 3.80 -7.21
N VAL A 112 8.42 2.81 -7.86
CA VAL A 112 8.70 2.47 -9.25
C VAL A 112 7.41 2.34 -10.04
N ASN A 113 7.42 2.87 -11.26
CA ASN A 113 6.45 2.56 -12.30
C ASN A 113 7.14 1.79 -13.42
N HIS A 114 6.49 0.69 -13.83
CA HIS A 114 6.94 -0.17 -14.93
C HIS A 114 6.07 -0.01 -16.19
N ALA A 115 4.94 0.69 -16.09
CA ALA A 115 4.04 0.94 -17.21
C ALA A 115 4.70 1.93 -18.18
N SER A 116 4.93 1.47 -19.41
CA SER A 116 5.42 2.31 -20.51
C SER A 116 4.43 3.39 -20.91
N GLY A 117 4.94 4.61 -20.99
CA GLY A 117 4.39 5.68 -21.82
C GLY A 117 4.00 6.89 -20.98
N LEU A 118 4.65 8.01 -21.27
CA LEU A 118 4.19 9.39 -21.04
C LEU A 118 2.75 9.55 -20.52
#